data_AF-A0A7C7IHB4-F1
#
_entry.id   AF-A0A7C7IHB4-F1
#
_cell.length_a   1.000
_cell.length_b   1.000
_cell.length_c   1.000
_cell.angle_alpha   90.00
_cell.angle_beta   90.00
_cell.angle_gamma   90.00
#
_symmetry.space_group_name_H-M   'P 1'
#
loop_
_entity.id
_entity.type
_entity.pdbx_description
1 polymer ?
#
loop_
_entity_poly.entity_id
_entity_poly.type
_entity_poly.pdbx_seq_one_letter_code
_entity_poly.pdbx_strand_id
1 'polypeptide(L)'
;MKKIIISFLCFIMFLACEVPEYDFNEFYDADPPALVFQPFLKKVVAGSVNRVDIEALEINGTAGMYIKMEYDPDFVAIKEVVAGEFFTSTNQPMAIVEDKGTYIEIYIVYLSDGISQSASGSGVVVEVAFESLKTGKSQLNISDQSKVVDANNEGLVMNTFGFFIIDAR
;
A
#
# COMPACT_ATOMS: atom_id res chain seq x y z
N MET A 1 36.10 27.22 -37.21
CA MET A 1 36.12 26.83 -35.78
C MET A 1 34.69 26.75 -35.24
N LYS A 2 33.93 25.69 -35.60
CA LYS A 2 32.54 25.48 -35.17
C LYS A 2 32.21 23.99 -35.26
N LYS A 3 32.86 23.16 -34.44
CA LYS A 3 32.52 21.72 -34.32
C LYS A 3 32.64 21.15 -32.90
N ILE A 4 32.94 21.97 -31.88
CA ILE A 4 33.25 21.48 -30.52
C ILE A 4 32.10 21.70 -29.53
N ILE A 5 31.03 22.40 -29.90
CA ILE A 5 29.96 22.77 -28.94
C ILE A 5 28.86 21.70 -28.83
N ILE A 6 28.69 20.83 -29.82
CA ILE A 6 27.62 19.81 -29.84
C ILE A 6 27.98 18.58 -28.97
N SER A 7 29.26 18.38 -28.67
CA SER A 7 29.71 17.23 -27.87
C SER A 7 29.43 17.37 -26.37
N PHE A 8 29.27 18.59 -25.86
CA PHE A 8 29.11 18.85 -24.42
C PHE A 8 27.64 18.73 -23.96
N LEU A 9 26.68 18.91 -24.87
CA LEU A 9 25.25 18.84 -24.56
C LEU A 9 24.74 17.40 -24.37
N CYS A 10 25.43 16.41 -24.94
CA CYS A 10 25.10 14.99 -24.78
C CYS A 10 25.60 14.40 -23.45
N PHE A 11 26.65 14.97 -22.84
CA PHE A 11 27.24 14.44 -21.60
C PHE A 11 26.42 14.81 -20.35
N ILE A 12 25.63 15.89 -20.41
CA ILE A 12 24.80 16.36 -19.30
C ILE A 12 23.51 15.52 -19.17
N MET A 13 23.07 14.85 -20.24
CA MET A 13 21.85 14.02 -20.26
C MET A 13 22.02 12.64 -19.59
N PHE A 14 23.23 12.23 -19.22
CA PHE A 14 23.47 10.94 -18.54
C PHE A 14 23.47 11.03 -17.00
N LEU A 15 23.38 12.23 -16.42
CA LEU A 15 23.48 12.42 -14.96
C LEU A 15 22.14 12.65 -14.25
N ALA A 16 21.03 12.80 -14.97
CA ALA A 16 19.72 13.06 -14.38
C ALA A 16 18.84 11.80 -14.30
N CYS A 17 19.41 10.69 -13.83
CA CYS A 17 18.62 9.61 -13.23
C CYS A 17 18.98 9.59 -11.76
N GLU A 18 18.56 10.63 -11.03
CA GLU A 18 18.63 10.61 -9.57
C GLU A 18 17.57 9.60 -9.10
N VAL A 19 18.00 8.37 -8.91
CA VAL A 19 17.17 7.33 -8.33
C VAL A 19 17.00 7.69 -6.86
N PRO A 20 15.78 7.90 -6.35
CA PRO A 20 15.59 8.18 -4.93
C PRO A 20 16.24 7.07 -4.11
N GLU A 21 17.19 7.47 -3.28
CA GLU A 21 17.71 6.65 -2.19
C GLU A 21 16.64 6.64 -1.10
N TYR A 22 16.02 5.48 -0.90
CA TYR A 22 15.06 5.30 0.19
C TYR A 22 15.85 4.99 1.45
N ASP A 23 15.61 5.74 2.53
CA ASP A 23 16.16 5.41 3.84
C ASP A 23 15.42 4.20 4.41
N PHE A 24 16.09 3.05 4.40
CA PHE A 24 15.54 1.81 4.93
C PHE A 24 15.33 1.85 6.45
N ASN A 25 15.91 2.83 7.15
CA ASN A 25 15.75 2.99 8.60
C ASN A 25 14.41 3.63 8.97
N GLU A 26 13.77 4.42 8.10
CA GLU A 26 12.44 5.01 8.36
C GLU A 26 11.33 3.95 8.46
N PHE A 27 11.55 2.74 7.91
CA PHE A 27 10.52 1.70 7.95
C PHE A 27 10.42 0.95 9.29
N TYR A 28 11.45 1.00 10.15
CA TYR A 28 11.41 0.31 11.44
C TYR A 28 10.54 1.04 12.50
N ASP A 29 10.04 2.25 12.18
CA ASP A 29 9.42 3.19 13.13
C ASP A 29 7.90 3.42 12.87
N ALA A 30 7.18 2.45 12.32
CA ALA A 30 5.71 2.57 12.27
C ALA A 30 5.14 2.57 13.70
N ASP A 31 4.73 3.75 14.18
CA ASP A 31 4.11 3.90 15.49
C ASP A 31 2.69 3.32 15.46
N PRO A 32 2.38 2.27 16.25
CA PRO A 32 1.04 1.71 16.34
C PRO A 32 0.09 2.64 17.14
N PRO A 33 -1.24 2.63 16.89
CA PRO A 33 -1.94 1.80 15.91
C PRO A 33 -1.66 2.24 14.47
N ALA A 34 -1.36 1.28 13.59
CA ALA A 34 -0.96 1.57 12.22
C ALA A 34 -1.60 0.64 11.19
N LEU A 35 -1.71 1.12 9.95
CA LEU A 35 -1.86 0.28 8.76
C LEU A 35 -0.57 0.39 7.95
N VAL A 36 0.08 -0.74 7.67
CA VAL A 36 1.40 -0.78 7.00
C VAL A 36 1.43 -1.84 5.91
N PHE A 37 2.32 -1.69 4.95
CA PHE A 37 2.58 -2.75 3.98
C PHE A 37 3.65 -3.72 4.48
N GLN A 38 3.45 -5.01 4.24
CA GLN A 38 4.42 -6.05 4.54
C GLN A 38 4.68 -6.97 3.33
N PRO A 39 5.95 -7.11 2.88
CA PRO A 39 7.08 -6.24 3.22
C PRO A 39 6.87 -4.83 2.66
N PHE A 40 7.60 -3.83 3.18
CA PHE A 40 7.59 -2.45 2.67
C PHE A 40 8.39 -2.22 1.40
N LEU A 41 9.22 -3.18 1.01
CA LEU A 41 9.97 -3.10 -0.23
C LEU A 41 10.03 -4.47 -0.87
N LYS A 42 9.79 -4.49 -2.19
CA LYS A 42 9.96 -5.68 -3.00
C LYS A 42 10.68 -5.37 -4.30
N LYS A 43 11.67 -6.19 -4.61
CA LYS A 43 12.28 -6.24 -5.93
C LYS A 43 11.47 -7.18 -6.80
N VAL A 44 11.05 -6.71 -7.96
CA VAL A 44 10.15 -7.45 -8.88
C VAL A 44 10.67 -7.37 -10.31
N VAL A 45 10.13 -8.22 -11.18
CA VAL A 45 10.40 -8.15 -12.63
C VAL A 45 9.31 -7.33 -13.30
N ALA A 46 9.66 -6.41 -14.19
CA ALA A 46 8.66 -5.68 -14.96
C ALA A 46 7.79 -6.66 -15.81
N GLY A 47 6.48 -6.44 -15.84
CA GLY A 47 5.48 -7.31 -16.44
C GLY A 47 5.07 -8.52 -15.59
N SER A 48 5.61 -8.68 -14.38
CA SER A 48 5.23 -9.77 -13.47
C SER A 48 4.20 -9.33 -12.43
N VAL A 49 3.25 -10.23 -12.12
CA VAL A 49 2.29 -10.07 -11.04
C VAL A 49 2.93 -10.51 -9.72
N ASN A 50 2.85 -9.65 -8.72
CA ASN A 50 3.38 -9.86 -7.37
C ASN A 50 2.31 -9.53 -6.33
N ARG A 51 2.53 -9.97 -5.09
CA ARG A 51 1.66 -9.69 -3.94
C ARG A 51 2.37 -8.91 -2.84
N VAL A 52 1.62 -8.09 -2.13
CA VAL A 52 1.99 -7.38 -0.90
C VAL A 52 0.78 -7.33 0.02
N ASP A 53 1.01 -7.40 1.32
CA ASP A 53 -0.05 -7.37 2.33
C ASP A 53 -0.16 -5.97 2.91
N ILE A 54 -1.39 -5.54 3.24
CA ILE A 54 -1.65 -4.45 4.16
C ILE A 54 -2.00 -5.06 5.51
N GLU A 55 -1.20 -4.78 6.53
CA GLU A 55 -1.34 -5.28 7.88
C GLU A 55 -1.83 -4.18 8.84
N ALA A 56 -2.69 -4.58 9.77
CA ALA A 56 -2.95 -3.83 11.00
C ALA A 56 -1.82 -4.09 11.99
N LEU A 57 -1.38 -3.04 12.68
CA LEU A 57 -0.40 -3.11 13.76
C LEU A 57 -1.03 -2.53 15.03
N GLU A 58 -1.23 -3.39 16.03
CA GLU A 58 -1.78 -3.07 17.36
C GLU A 58 -3.07 -2.23 17.33
N ILE A 59 -3.93 -2.45 16.34
CA ILE A 59 -5.25 -1.81 16.27
C ILE A 59 -6.17 -2.49 17.28
N ASN A 60 -6.85 -1.71 18.11
CA ASN A 60 -7.75 -2.26 19.13
C ASN A 60 -9.20 -1.80 18.88
N GLY A 61 -10.13 -2.75 18.86
CA GLY A 61 -11.57 -2.47 18.87
C GLY A 61 -12.13 -2.00 17.51
N THR A 62 -11.52 -2.36 16.39
CA THR A 62 -12.02 -2.00 15.07
C THR A 62 -13.16 -2.90 14.63
N ALA A 63 -14.21 -2.32 14.07
CA ALA A 63 -15.34 -3.02 13.46
C ALA A 63 -15.46 -2.78 11.95
N GLY A 64 -14.51 -2.06 11.35
CA GLY A 64 -14.51 -1.82 9.92
C GLY A 64 -13.34 -0.95 9.49
N MET A 65 -13.00 -1.04 8.21
CA MET A 65 -11.93 -0.25 7.61
C MET A 65 -12.33 0.25 6.22
N TYR A 66 -12.05 1.53 5.97
CA TYR A 66 -11.93 2.13 4.65
C TYR A 66 -10.45 2.44 4.42
N ILE A 67 -9.87 1.88 3.38
CA ILE A 67 -8.48 2.08 3.01
C ILE A 67 -8.45 2.74 1.64
N LYS A 68 -7.85 3.92 1.57
CA LYS A 68 -7.56 4.59 0.30
C LYS A 68 -6.11 4.32 -0.06
N MET A 69 -5.88 3.47 -1.06
CA MET A 69 -4.54 3.10 -1.53
C MET A 69 -4.22 3.79 -2.84
N GLU A 70 -3.19 4.63 -2.83
CA GLU A 70 -2.75 5.44 -3.97
C GLU A 70 -1.59 4.76 -4.70
N TYR A 71 -1.54 4.91 -6.02
CA TYR A 71 -0.50 4.34 -6.87
C TYR A 71 -0.32 5.15 -8.16
N ASP A 72 0.82 4.99 -8.83
CA ASP A 72 1.04 5.54 -10.16
C ASP A 72 0.51 4.56 -11.23
N PRO A 73 -0.62 4.86 -11.93
CA PRO A 73 -1.18 3.96 -12.93
C PRO A 73 -0.32 3.82 -14.19
N ASP A 74 0.63 4.73 -14.43
CA ASP A 74 1.61 4.57 -15.52
C ASP A 74 2.71 3.57 -15.15
N PHE A 75 2.77 3.13 -13.89
CA PHE A 75 3.78 2.21 -13.37
C PHE A 75 3.18 0.92 -12.82
N VAL A 76 2.01 0.97 -12.20
CA VAL A 76 1.40 -0.15 -11.49
C VAL A 76 -0.02 -0.40 -12.00
N ALA A 77 -0.34 -1.66 -12.25
CA ALA A 77 -1.71 -2.12 -12.44
C ALA A 77 -2.12 -3.02 -11.27
N ILE A 78 -3.19 -2.66 -10.57
CA ILE A 78 -3.81 -3.51 -9.55
C ILE A 78 -4.57 -4.63 -10.24
N LYS A 79 -4.34 -5.88 -9.81
CA LYS A 79 -4.92 -7.08 -10.43
C LYS A 79 -6.00 -7.71 -9.60
N GLU A 80 -5.76 -7.78 -8.30
CA GLU A 80 -6.66 -8.42 -7.35
C GLU A 80 -6.43 -7.80 -5.98
N VAL A 81 -7.51 -7.66 -5.22
CA VAL A 81 -7.49 -7.19 -3.84
C VAL A 81 -8.48 -8.07 -3.08
N VAL A 82 -8.00 -8.76 -2.07
CA VAL A 82 -8.80 -9.69 -1.26
C VAL A 82 -8.63 -9.37 0.21
N ALA A 83 -9.68 -9.62 1.00
CA ALA A 83 -9.60 -9.47 2.44
C ALA A 83 -8.66 -10.54 3.03
N GLY A 84 -7.82 -10.12 3.98
CA GLY A 84 -7.03 -11.00 4.81
C GLY A 84 -7.82 -11.53 6.00
N GLU A 85 -7.12 -12.19 6.92
CA GLU A 85 -7.74 -12.89 8.05
C GLU A 85 -7.82 -12.05 9.33
N PHE A 86 -7.45 -10.77 9.32
CA PHE A 86 -7.47 -9.91 10.52
C PHE A 86 -8.84 -9.92 11.23
N PHE A 87 -9.93 -9.80 10.46
CA PHE A 87 -11.28 -9.96 10.97
C PHE A 87 -11.66 -11.46 10.98
N THR A 88 -11.14 -12.21 11.95
CA THR A 88 -11.56 -13.61 12.15
C THR A 88 -12.97 -13.67 12.74
N SER A 89 -13.90 -14.29 12.03
CA SER A 89 -15.25 -14.59 12.54
C SER A 89 -15.77 -15.89 11.92
N THR A 90 -16.98 -16.32 12.30
CA THR A 90 -17.65 -17.47 11.64
C THR A 90 -17.82 -17.23 10.13
N ASN A 91 -17.93 -15.96 9.70
CA ASN A 91 -17.95 -15.56 8.30
C ASN A 91 -16.60 -15.00 7.88
N GLN A 92 -16.15 -15.36 6.67
CA GLN A 92 -14.96 -14.74 6.09
C GLN A 92 -15.22 -13.25 5.80
N PRO A 93 -14.26 -12.36 6.11
CA PRO A 93 -14.37 -10.96 5.71
C PRO A 93 -14.32 -10.83 4.19
N MET A 94 -14.88 -9.73 3.70
CA MET A 94 -14.90 -9.39 2.27
C MET A 94 -14.32 -8.00 2.05
N ALA A 95 -13.59 -7.85 0.96
CA ALA A 95 -13.14 -6.55 0.46
C ALA A 95 -14.05 -6.10 -0.68
N ILE A 96 -14.68 -4.92 -0.53
CA ILE A 96 -15.37 -4.24 -1.63
C ILE A 96 -14.40 -3.20 -2.17
N VAL A 97 -14.12 -3.25 -3.48
CA VAL A 97 -13.05 -2.49 -4.11
C VAL A 97 -13.61 -1.60 -5.21
N GLU A 98 -13.29 -0.31 -5.15
CA GLU A 98 -13.63 0.64 -6.19
C GLU A 98 -12.36 1.26 -6.77
N ASP A 99 -12.10 1.03 -8.05
CA ASP A 99 -10.98 1.64 -8.78
C ASP A 99 -11.34 3.05 -9.26
N LYS A 100 -10.53 4.04 -8.88
CA LYS A 100 -10.68 5.45 -9.25
C LYS A 100 -9.60 5.93 -10.23
N GLY A 101 -8.76 5.02 -10.72
CA GLY A 101 -7.72 5.26 -11.72
C GLY A 101 -6.35 5.61 -11.14
N THR A 102 -6.27 6.50 -10.15
CA THR A 102 -5.01 6.87 -9.47
C THR A 102 -4.94 6.39 -8.02
N TYR A 103 -6.05 5.83 -7.52
CA TYR A 103 -6.16 5.18 -6.23
C TYR A 103 -7.30 4.18 -6.29
N ILE A 104 -7.29 3.23 -5.36
CA ILE A 104 -8.43 2.35 -5.11
C ILE A 104 -8.98 2.62 -3.71
N GLU A 105 -10.29 2.45 -3.58
CA GLU A 105 -10.99 2.44 -2.31
C GLU A 105 -11.27 1.00 -1.92
N ILE A 106 -10.89 0.61 -0.71
CA ILE A 106 -11.05 -0.74 -0.20
C ILE A 106 -11.89 -0.65 1.07
N TYR A 107 -13.08 -1.24 1.06
CA TYR A 107 -13.95 -1.33 2.21
C TYR A 107 -13.92 -2.76 2.74
N ILE A 108 -13.52 -2.92 4.01
CA ILE A 108 -13.50 -4.22 4.67
C ILE A 108 -14.81 -4.40 5.42
N VAL A 109 -15.58 -5.38 4.98
CA VAL A 109 -16.86 -5.75 5.56
C VAL A 109 -16.74 -7.14 6.15
N TYR A 110 -17.07 -7.29 7.44
CA TYR A 110 -17.22 -8.60 8.05
C TYR A 110 -18.58 -8.69 8.74
N LEU A 111 -19.19 -9.87 8.67
CA LEU A 111 -20.45 -10.14 9.34
C LEU A 111 -20.15 -10.73 10.71
N SER A 112 -20.22 -9.88 11.75
CA SER A 112 -20.12 -10.30 13.14
C SER A 112 -21.05 -11.49 13.42
N ASP A 113 -20.57 -12.44 14.22
CA ASP A 113 -21.37 -13.56 14.74
C ASP A 113 -22.31 -13.13 15.89
N GLY A 114 -22.37 -11.83 16.19
CA GLY A 114 -23.19 -11.25 17.25
C GLY A 114 -22.57 -11.32 18.64
N ILE A 115 -21.42 -12.00 18.81
CA ILE A 115 -20.68 -12.09 20.07
C ILE A 115 -19.52 -11.10 20.07
N SER A 116 -18.74 -11.07 18.99
CA SER A 116 -17.63 -10.13 18.81
C SER A 116 -18.00 -9.06 17.79
N GLN A 117 -18.22 -7.82 18.26
CA GLN A 117 -18.56 -6.68 17.40
C GLN A 117 -17.33 -5.94 16.86
N SER A 118 -16.13 -6.33 17.28
CA SER A 118 -14.86 -5.71 16.87
C SER A 118 -13.70 -6.71 16.92
N ALA A 119 -12.65 -6.46 16.15
CA ALA A 119 -11.37 -7.17 16.18
C ALA A 119 -10.26 -6.28 16.80
N SER A 120 -9.26 -6.94 17.38
CA SER A 120 -8.07 -6.28 17.93
C SER A 120 -6.81 -7.10 17.64
N GLY A 121 -5.68 -6.44 17.53
CA GLY A 121 -4.35 -7.05 17.41
C GLY A 121 -3.60 -6.58 16.17
N SER A 122 -2.75 -7.45 15.64
CA SER A 122 -1.98 -7.24 14.42
C SER A 122 -2.21 -8.39 13.44
N GLY A 123 -2.14 -8.10 12.14
CA GLY A 123 -2.25 -9.12 11.10
C GLY A 123 -2.77 -8.57 9.76
N VAL A 124 -2.81 -9.45 8.76
CA VAL A 124 -3.18 -9.09 7.38
C VAL A 124 -4.64 -8.70 7.28
N VAL A 125 -4.89 -7.45 6.88
CA VAL A 125 -6.22 -6.91 6.60
C VAL A 125 -6.59 -7.13 5.13
N VAL A 126 -5.62 -6.96 4.23
CA VAL A 126 -5.81 -7.06 2.78
C VAL A 126 -4.57 -7.66 2.13
N GLU A 127 -4.75 -8.53 1.16
CA GLU A 127 -3.70 -8.92 0.21
C GLU A 127 -3.95 -8.23 -1.13
N VAL A 128 -2.92 -7.58 -1.68
CA VAL A 128 -2.97 -6.84 -2.95
C VAL A 128 -2.06 -7.52 -3.96
N ALA A 129 -2.63 -8.00 -5.06
CA ALA A 129 -1.89 -8.42 -6.24
C ALA A 129 -1.73 -7.25 -7.21
N PHE A 130 -0.50 -6.96 -7.62
CA PHE A 130 -0.15 -5.87 -8.51
C PHE A 130 0.84 -6.31 -9.58
N GLU A 131 0.80 -5.66 -10.74
CA GLU A 131 1.80 -5.80 -11.80
C GLU A 131 2.59 -4.49 -11.94
N SER A 132 3.92 -4.59 -12.04
CA SER A 132 4.76 -3.46 -12.43
C SER A 132 4.85 -3.38 -13.95
N LEU A 133 4.33 -2.32 -14.55
CA LEU A 133 4.19 -2.17 -16.00
C LEU A 133 5.50 -1.82 -16.72
N LYS A 134 6.46 -1.23 -16.00
CA LYS A 134 7.76 -0.82 -16.54
C LYS A 134 8.86 -0.97 -15.49
N THR A 135 10.12 -0.90 -15.94
CA THR A 135 11.28 -0.90 -15.05
C THR A 135 11.41 0.46 -14.33
N GLY A 136 12.02 0.45 -13.15
CA GLY A 136 12.22 1.63 -12.32
C GLY A 136 11.69 1.43 -10.90
N LYS A 137 11.57 2.53 -10.15
CA LYS A 137 10.97 2.53 -8.82
C LYS A 137 9.60 3.20 -8.84
N SER A 138 8.68 2.67 -8.05
CA SER A 138 7.38 3.28 -7.76
C SER A 138 6.93 2.91 -6.35
N GLN A 139 5.78 3.39 -5.93
CA GLN A 139 5.25 3.16 -4.59
C GLN A 139 3.73 2.95 -4.59
N LEU A 140 3.26 2.19 -3.60
CA LEU A 140 1.88 2.19 -3.14
C LEU A 140 1.84 2.93 -1.80
N ASN A 141 0.85 3.79 -1.59
CA ASN A 141 0.72 4.55 -0.35
C ASN A 141 -0.66 4.34 0.26
N ILE A 142 -0.74 4.18 1.58
CA ILE A 142 -2.01 4.29 2.30
C ILE A 142 -2.20 5.77 2.64
N SER A 143 -3.28 6.37 2.13
CA SER A 143 -3.58 7.77 2.41
C SER A 143 -4.09 7.95 3.85
N ASP A 144 -3.75 9.08 4.46
CA ASP A 144 -4.28 9.56 5.75
C ASP A 144 -5.80 9.84 5.74
N GLN A 145 -6.43 9.82 4.56
CA GLN A 145 -7.89 9.87 4.40
C GLN A 145 -8.56 8.52 4.69
N SER A 146 -7.78 7.45 4.88
CA SER A 146 -8.25 6.14 5.32
C SER A 146 -8.91 6.24 6.71
N LYS A 147 -9.85 5.34 7.00
CA LYS A 147 -10.58 5.31 8.26
C LYS A 147 -10.62 3.91 8.84
N VAL A 148 -10.26 3.80 10.10
CA VAL A 148 -10.52 2.64 10.93
C VAL A 148 -11.59 3.05 11.93
N VAL A 149 -12.65 2.26 12.07
CA VAL A 149 -13.80 2.63 12.90
C VAL A 149 -14.12 1.55 13.91
N ASP A 150 -14.71 1.94 15.05
CA ASP A 150 -15.24 1.02 16.05
C ASP A 150 -16.67 0.52 15.68
N ALA A 151 -17.28 -0.26 16.58
CA ALA A 151 -18.63 -0.80 16.39
C ALA A 151 -19.74 0.27 16.35
N ASN A 152 -19.47 1.49 16.82
CA ASN A 152 -20.38 2.64 16.75
C ASN A 152 -20.15 3.50 15.51
N ASN A 153 -19.24 3.06 14.62
CA ASN A 153 -18.78 3.81 13.45
C ASN A 153 -18.05 5.13 13.84
N GLU A 154 -17.45 5.16 15.03
CA GLU A 154 -16.57 6.24 15.47
C GLU A 154 -15.13 5.94 15.02
N GLY A 155 -14.43 6.96 14.54
CA GLY A 155 -13.06 6.81 14.03
C GLY A 155 -12.05 6.51 15.15
N LEU A 156 -11.23 5.49 14.95
CA LEU A 156 -10.06 5.23 15.77
C LEU A 156 -8.90 6.14 15.34
N VAL A 157 -8.10 6.59 16.30
CA VAL A 157 -6.89 7.37 16.03
C VAL A 157 -5.81 6.40 15.54
N MET A 158 -5.30 6.69 14.34
CA MET A 158 -4.19 5.97 13.72
C MET A 158 -2.95 6.86 13.78
N ASN A 159 -1.83 6.29 14.22
CA ASN A 159 -0.56 7.00 14.32
C ASN A 159 0.22 6.94 12.99
N THR A 160 0.10 5.84 12.25
CA THR A 160 0.84 5.65 11.00
C THR A 160 -0.01 5.04 9.88
N PHE A 161 0.14 5.59 8.67
CA PHE A 161 -0.28 4.97 7.41
C PHE A 161 0.95 4.77 6.54
N GLY A 162 1.24 3.51 6.21
CA GLY A 162 2.48 3.11 5.57
C GLY A 162 2.49 3.23 4.04
N PHE A 163 3.67 3.00 3.47
CA PHE A 163 3.91 2.90 2.04
C PHE A 163 4.70 1.65 1.70
N PHE A 164 4.68 1.29 0.42
CA PHE A 164 5.37 0.13 -0.14
C PHE A 164 6.15 0.54 -1.38
N ILE A 165 7.44 0.23 -1.39
CA ILE A 165 8.36 0.50 -2.48
C ILE A 165 8.44 -0.71 -3.42
N ILE A 166 8.23 -0.43 -4.69
CA ILE A 166 8.42 -1.39 -5.77
C ILE A 166 9.73 -1.03 -6.48
N ASP A 167 10.69 -1.95 -6.52
CA ASP A 167 11.93 -1.85 -7.33
C ASP A 167 11.83 -2.86 -8.49
N ALA A 168 11.30 -2.41 -9.64
CA ALA A 168 11.06 -3.23 -10.82
C ALA A 168 12.27 -3.22 -11.76
N ARG A 169 12.74 -4.40 -12.14
CA ARG A 169 13.93 -4.61 -12.97
C ARG A 169 13.63 -5.35 -14.26
#